data_AF-A0A6G3TK74-F1
#
_entry.id   AF-A0A6G3TK74-F1
#
_cell.length_a   1.000
_cell.length_b   1.000
_cell.length_c   1.000
_cell.angle_alpha   90.00
_cell.angle_beta   90.00
_cell.angle_gamma   90.00
#
_symmetry.space_group_name_H-M   'P 1'
#
loop_
_entity.id
_entity.type
_entity.pdbx_description
1 polymer ?
#
loop_
_entity_poly.entity_id
_entity_poly.type
_entity_poly.pdbx_seq_one_letter_code
_entity_poly.pdbx_strand_id
1 'polypeptide(L)' 'MGESVRTLSYGSWPSPVDAALAAAHDGRPDDVGFVGDEVWWTAPRPTEGGRRTLVRRHADGAEEPVLPAPWNVRSRVIE' A
#
# COMPACT_ATOMS: atom_id res chain seq x y z
N MET A 1 32.50 0.70 -14.33
CA MET A 1 32.03 0.84 -15.72
C MET A 1 30.89 1.85 -15.68
N GLY A 2 31.20 3.12 -15.93
CA GLY A 2 30.25 4.21 -15.72
C GLY A 2 29.17 4.19 -16.81
N GLU A 3 27.91 4.28 -16.40
CA GLU A 3 26.82 4.48 -17.36
C GLU A 3 27.05 5.79 -18.13
N SER A 4 27.09 5.69 -19.46
CA SER A 4 27.09 6.86 -20.32
C SER A 4 25.69 7.47 -20.32
N VAL A 5 25.57 8.70 -19.82
CA VAL A 5 24.33 9.47 -19.88
C VAL A 5 23.98 9.73 -21.34
N ARG A 6 22.78 9.32 -21.75
CA ARG A 6 22.26 9.54 -23.11
C ARG A 6 21.33 10.74 -23.14
N THR A 7 21.53 11.65 -24.10
CA THR A 7 20.57 12.73 -24.37
C THR A 7 19.40 12.20 -25.18
N LEU A 8 18.18 12.39 -24.68
CA LEU A 8 16.92 11.90 -25.25
C LEU A 8 15.85 13.00 -25.15
N SER A 9 14.82 12.95 -26.00
CA SER A 9 13.70 13.89 -25.93
C SER A 9 12.92 13.74 -24.62
N TYR A 10 12.33 14.83 -24.13
CA TYR A 10 11.48 14.79 -22.96
C TYR A 10 10.34 13.78 -23.13
N GLY A 11 10.11 12.96 -22.10
CA GLY A 11 9.10 11.88 -22.11
C GLY A 11 9.56 10.56 -22.72
N SER A 12 10.77 10.46 -23.28
CA SER A 12 11.30 9.22 -23.87
C SER A 12 12.35 8.50 -23.02
N TRP A 13 12.59 8.99 -21.80
CA TRP A 13 13.57 8.40 -20.90
C TRP A 13 13.06 7.04 -20.39
N PRO A 14 13.88 5.99 -20.47
CA PRO A 14 13.52 4.71 -19.87
C PRO A 14 13.36 4.89 -18.36
N SER A 15 12.21 4.49 -17.83
CA SER A 15 11.89 4.54 -16.41
C SER A 15 11.82 3.12 -15.85
N PRO A 16 12.44 2.83 -14.69
CA PRO A 16 12.22 1.58 -13.98
C PRO A 16 10.84 1.53 -13.29
N VAL A 17 10.13 2.67 -13.23
CA VAL A 17 8.79 2.79 -12.67
C VAL A 17 7.78 2.70 -13.80
N ASP A 18 7.13 1.55 -13.92
CA ASP A 18 5.99 1.35 -14.81
C ASP A 18 4.65 1.59 -14.08
N ALA A 19 3.54 1.55 -14.84
CA ALA A 19 2.21 1.77 -14.28
C ALA A 19 1.78 0.69 -13.28
N ALA A 20 2.25 -0.55 -13.45
CA ALA A 20 1.90 -1.65 -12.56
C ALA A 20 2.59 -1.48 -11.20
N LEU A 21 3.87 -1.09 -11.20
CA LEU A 21 4.63 -0.76 -10.01
C LEU A 21 3.99 0.42 -9.28
N ALA A 22 3.63 1.49 -10.01
CA ALA A 22 2.95 2.63 -9.42
C ALA A 22 1.63 2.22 -8.73
N ALA A 23 0.81 1.39 -9.39
CA ALA A 23 -0.46 0.92 -8.83
C ALA A 23 -0.31 -0.06 -7.65
N ALA A 24 0.73 -0.89 -7.65
CA ALA A 24 1.00 -1.84 -6.56
C ALA A 24 1.35 -1.15 -5.24
N HIS A 25 1.91 0.06 -5.33
CA HIS A 25 2.26 0.90 -4.18
C HIS A 25 1.24 2.01 -3.90
N ASP A 26 0.01 1.87 -4.40
CA ASP A 26 -1.05 2.84 -4.14
C ASP A 26 -1.48 2.87 -2.66
N GLY A 27 -1.72 4.09 -2.17
CA GLY A 27 -2.20 4.36 -0.83
C GLY A 27 -1.14 4.31 0.29
N ARG A 28 -1.63 4.35 1.53
CA ARG A 28 -0.84 4.38 2.77
C ARG A 28 -1.63 3.76 3.93
N PRO A 29 -0.96 3.42 5.06
CA PRO A 29 -1.65 3.21 6.33
C PRO A 29 -2.55 4.40 6.69
N ASP A 30 -3.75 4.10 7.20
CA ASP A 30 -4.70 5.09 7.69
C ASP A 30 -5.46 4.56 8.91
N ASP A 31 -6.23 5.43 9.60
CA ASP A 31 -7.04 5.07 10.77
C ASP A 31 -6.27 4.34 11.87
N VAL A 32 -5.04 4.79 12.16
CA VAL A 32 -4.17 4.15 13.15
C VAL A 32 -4.73 4.29 14.57
N GLY A 33 -4.70 3.21 15.34
CA GLY A 33 -5.16 3.18 16.73
C GLY A 33 -4.46 2.12 17.57
N PHE A 34 -4.49 2.32 18.89
CA PHE A 34 -3.97 1.35 19.86
C PHE A 34 -5.10 0.48 20.42
N VAL A 35 -4.83 -0.81 20.59
CA VAL A 35 -5.70 -1.76 21.30
C VAL A 35 -4.83 -2.50 22.32
N GLY A 36 -4.85 -2.04 23.57
CA GLY A 36 -3.89 -2.53 24.57
C GLY A 36 -2.45 -2.15 24.18
N ASP A 37 -1.59 -3.15 24.08
CA ASP A 37 -0.18 -3.06 23.66
C ASP A 37 0.02 -3.19 22.15
N GLU A 38 -1.07 -3.29 21.38
CA GLU A 38 -1.04 -3.53 19.94
C GLU A 38 -1.36 -2.26 19.15
N VAL A 39 -0.84 -2.20 17.92
CA VAL A 39 -1.12 -1.12 16.97
C VAL A 39 -1.91 -1.67 15.80
N TRP A 40 -2.99 -0.98 15.44
CA TRP A 40 -3.92 -1.38 14.39
C TRP A 40 -4.10 -0.26 13.38
N TRP A 41 -4.29 -0.60 12.11
CA TRP A 41 -4.53 0.38 11.04
C TRP A 41 -5.21 -0.25 9.83
N THR A 42 -5.80 0.57 8.96
CA THR A 42 -6.29 0.13 7.65
C THR A 42 -5.19 0.25 6.60
N ALA A 43 -5.05 -0.77 5.75
CA ALA A 43 -4.05 -0.80 4.68
C ALA A 43 -4.66 -1.19 3.33
N PRO A 44 -4.20 -0.58 2.22
CA PRO A 44 -4.69 -0.90 0.88
C PRO A 44 -4.26 -2.30 0.43
N ARG A 45 -5.08 -2.94 -0.40
CA ARG A 45 -4.78 -4.18 -1.14
C ARG A 45 -5.19 -4.00 -2.61
N PRO A 46 -4.39 -3.28 -3.42
CA PRO A 46 -4.74 -2.94 -4.80
C PRO A 46 -5.03 -4.17 -5.67
N THR A 47 -4.25 -5.25 -5.48
CA THR A 47 -4.38 -6.52 -6.21
C THR A 47 -5.54 -7.39 -5.73
N GLU A 48 -6.21 -7.05 -4.63
CA GLU A 48 -7.28 -7.84 -4.04
C GLU A 48 -8.65 -7.13 -4.15
N GLY A 49 -8.96 -6.66 -5.36
CA GLY A 49 -10.21 -5.96 -5.67
C GLY A 49 -10.27 -4.51 -5.15
N GLY A 50 -9.11 -3.88 -4.93
CA GLY A 50 -9.01 -2.51 -4.43
C GLY A 50 -9.58 -2.33 -3.01
N ARG A 51 -9.63 -3.41 -2.23
CA ARG A 51 -10.14 -3.36 -0.86
C ARG A 51 -9.12 -2.78 0.12
N ARG A 52 -9.60 -2.40 1.30
CA ARG A 52 -8.75 -2.14 2.47
C ARG A 52 -8.91 -3.28 3.47
N THR A 53 -7.81 -3.74 4.06
CA THR A 53 -7.81 -4.71 5.16
C THR A 53 -7.44 -4.03 6.47
N LEU A 54 -7.78 -4.67 7.59
CA LEU A 54 -7.32 -4.28 8.92
C LEU A 54 -6.03 -5.05 9.21
N VAL A 55 -4.99 -4.32 9.59
CA VAL A 55 -3.69 -4.87 9.97
C VAL A 55 -3.50 -4.71 11.46
N ARG A 56 -2.93 -5.75 12.07
CA ARG A 56 -2.54 -5.80 13.47
C ARG A 56 -1.03 -5.89 13.57
N ARG A 57 -0.45 -5.11 14.46
CA ARG A 57 0.93 -5.25 14.91
C ARG A 57 0.98 -5.54 16.40
N HIS A 58 1.58 -6.68 16.73
CA HIS A 58 1.81 -7.15 18.10
C HIS A 58 2.95 -6.38 18.76
N ALA A 59 3.04 -6.44 20.09
CA ALA A 59 4.10 -5.80 20.87
C ALA A 59 5.51 -6.35 20.53
N ASP A 60 5.60 -7.60 20.07
CA ASP A 60 6.83 -8.22 19.58
C ASP A 60 7.24 -7.75 18.17
N GLY A 61 6.39 -6.95 17.52
CA GLY A 61 6.60 -6.38 16.19
C GLY A 61 6.03 -7.22 15.04
N ALA A 62 5.46 -8.41 15.29
CA ALA A 62 4.80 -9.19 14.25
C ALA A 62 3.62 -8.41 13.65
N GLU A 63 3.50 -8.40 12.32
CA GLU A 63 2.46 -7.69 11.58
C GLU A 63 1.69 -8.65 10.69
N GLU A 64 0.36 -8.58 10.74
CA GLU A 64 -0.51 -9.46 9.97
C GLU A 64 -1.85 -8.81 9.58
N PRO A 65 -2.38 -9.10 8.37
CA PRO A 65 -3.76 -8.77 8.04
C PRO A 65 -4.71 -9.71 8.78
N VAL A 66 -5.67 -9.17 9.50
CA VAL A 66 -6.59 -9.98 10.32
C VAL A 66 -7.92 -10.32 9.62
N LEU A 67 -8.21 -9.65 8.50
CA LEU A 67 -9.42 -9.86 7.71
C LEU A 67 -9.06 -10.35 6.30
N PRO A 68 -9.44 -11.59 5.94
CA PRO A 68 -9.17 -12.15 4.61
C PRO A 68 -10.09 -11.51 3.56
N ALA A 69 -9.73 -11.67 2.28
CA ALA A 69 -10.65 -11.36 1.18
C ALA A 69 -11.97 -12.14 1.37
N PRO A 70 -13.15 -11.55 1.10
CA PRO A 70 -13.37 -10.25 0.43
C PRO A 70 -13.68 -9.08 1.38
N TRP A 71 -13.41 -9.18 2.69
CA TRP A 71 -13.73 -8.13 3.66
C TRP A 71 -13.06 -6.79 3.32
N ASN A 72 -13.85 -5.73 3.21
CA ASN A 72 -13.39 -4.40 2.84
C ASN A 72 -13.68 -3.39 3.95
N VAL A 73 -12.64 -2.97 4.67
CA VAL A 73 -12.72 -2.05 5.81
C VAL A 73 -12.83 -0.61 5.31
N ARG A 74 -14.02 -0.26 4.83
CA ARG A 74 -14.41 1.09 4.42
C ARG A 74 -15.91 1.26 4.52
N SER A 75 -16.36 2.51 4.59
CA SER A 75 -17.77 2.85 4.57
C SER A 75 -18.03 4.02 3.62
N ARG A 76 -19.31 4.23 3.30
CA ARG A 76 -19.82 5.32 2.46
C ARG A 76 -20.68 6.28 3.31
N VAL A 77 -20.21 6.57 4.53
CA VAL A 77 -21.01 7.34 5.50
C VAL A 77 -21.25 8.77 5.02
N ILE A 78 -20.25 9.37 4.37
CA ILE A 78 -20.37 10.72 3.78
C ILE A 78 -20.76 10.63 2.30
N GLU A 79 -20.04 9.84 1.48
CA GLU A 79 -20.31 9.67 0.05
C GLU A 79 -20.51 8.23 -0.42
#